data_AF-A0A948B7L7-F1
#
_entry.id   AF-A0A948B7L7-F1
#
_cell.length_a   1.000
_cell.length_b   1.000
_cell.length_c   1.000
_cell.angle_alpha   90.00
_cell.angle_beta   90.00
_cell.angle_gamma   90.00
#
_symmetry.space_group_name_H-M   'P 1'
#
loop_
_entity.id
_entity.type
_entity.pdbx_description
1 polymer ?
#
loop_
_entity_poly.entity_id
_entity_poly.type
_entity_poly.pdbx_seq_one_letter_code
_entity_poly.pdbx_strand_id
1 'polypeptide(L)'
;MKKETNVRWGWLKGMYIYTIVGAGGFGLGMIIIPNEMRSLFSWPGQDPITFGVTGSVYLSFALLSILGLRSPLKLVPVLLLQLSYKSVWFIGVVLPLLVAGKFPMYGILHVVIFATYIIGDLIAIPFSYVFARQVDR
;
A
#
# COMPACT_ATOMS: atom_id res chain seq x y z
N MET A 1 29.75 -0.73 17.67
CA MET A 1 28.98 0.51 17.45
C MET A 1 27.51 0.15 17.26
N LYS A 2 26.62 0.55 18.19
CA LYS A 2 25.17 0.51 17.93
C LYS A 2 24.92 1.50 16.78
N LYS A 3 24.55 1.00 15.60
CA LYS A 3 24.16 1.86 14.47
C LYS A 3 22.92 2.62 14.92
N GLU A 4 23.03 3.93 15.14
CA GLU A 4 21.87 4.75 15.50
C GLU A 4 20.86 4.68 14.35
N THR A 5 19.71 4.08 14.62
CA THR A 5 18.61 4.02 13.65
C THR A 5 17.99 5.41 13.58
N ASN A 6 18.35 6.17 12.54
CA ASN A 6 17.70 7.44 12.24
C ASN A 6 16.27 7.19 11.73
N VAL A 7 15.30 7.29 12.64
CA VAL A 7 13.88 7.07 12.34
C VAL A 7 13.24 8.40 11.94
N ARG A 8 12.69 8.46 10.72
CA ARG A 8 11.95 9.61 10.21
C ARG A 8 10.49 9.58 10.68
N TRP A 9 10.25 9.92 11.94
CA TRP A 9 8.95 9.78 12.59
C TRP A 9 7.78 10.47 11.87
N GLY A 10 7.99 11.66 11.33
CA GLY A 10 6.97 12.40 10.57
C GLY A 10 6.52 11.64 9.32
N TRP A 11 7.48 11.13 8.54
CA TRP A 11 7.22 10.31 7.37
C TRP A 11 6.55 8.99 7.72
N LEU A 12 6.99 8.35 8.80
CA LEU A 12 6.42 7.08 9.25
C LEU A 12 4.94 7.24 9.64
N LYS A 13 4.61 8.24 10.46
CA LYS A 13 3.21 8.55 10.80
C LYS A 13 2.42 9.02 9.58
N GLY A 14 3.04 9.83 8.71
CA GLY A 14 2.43 10.29 7.47
C GLY A 14 1.99 9.14 6.57
N MET A 15 2.82 8.11 6.40
CA MET A 15 2.45 6.93 5.60
C MET A 15 1.31 6.11 6.21
N TYR A 16 1.25 6.00 7.55
CA TYR A 16 0.07 5.40 8.19
C TYR A 16 -1.20 6.20 7.93
N ILE A 17 -1.17 7.53 8.08
CA ILE A 17 -2.33 8.40 7.78
C ILE A 17 -2.72 8.25 6.32
N TYR A 18 -1.74 8.29 5.41
CA TYR A 18 -2.00 8.17 3.99
C TYR A 18 -2.67 6.84 3.65
N THR A 19 -2.21 5.74 4.26
CA THR A 19 -2.83 4.42 4.14
C THR A 19 -4.26 4.40 4.68
N ILE A 20 -4.51 5.00 5.84
CA ILE A 20 -5.85 5.05 6.44
C ILE A 20 -6.83 5.72 5.48
N VAL A 21 -6.46 6.87 4.91
CA VAL A 21 -7.34 7.63 4.02
C VAL A 21 -7.45 6.97 2.65
N GLY A 22 -6.31 6.65 2.02
CA GLY A 22 -6.28 6.09 0.68
C GLY A 22 -6.75 4.65 0.65
N ALA A 23 -5.99 3.72 1.24
CA ALA A 23 -6.37 2.30 1.22
C ALA A 23 -7.71 2.05 1.95
N GLY A 24 -7.99 2.78 3.04
CA GLY A 24 -9.26 2.65 3.75
C GLY A 24 -10.45 3.16 2.93
N GLY A 25 -10.32 4.32 2.30
CA GLY A 25 -11.35 4.86 1.40
C GLY A 25 -11.62 3.96 0.19
N PHE A 26 -10.56 3.48 -0.47
CA PHE A 26 -10.69 2.51 -1.56
C PHE A 26 -11.30 1.19 -1.08
N GLY A 27 -10.83 0.65 0.04
CA GLY A 27 -11.32 -0.61 0.60
C GLY A 27 -12.80 -0.55 0.97
N LEU A 28 -13.22 0.49 1.69
CA LEU A 28 -14.64 0.72 2.01
C LEU A 28 -15.47 0.93 0.74
N GLY A 29 -15.00 1.75 -0.19
CA GLY A 29 -15.71 2.01 -1.45
C GLY A 29 -15.93 0.73 -2.24
N MET A 30 -14.91 -0.11 -2.38
CA MET A 30 -14.99 -1.37 -3.10
C MET A 30 -15.95 -2.38 -2.47
N ILE A 31 -16.17 -2.32 -1.16
CA ILE A 31 -17.07 -3.24 -0.43
C ILE A 31 -18.50 -2.71 -0.42
N ILE A 32 -18.70 -1.43 -0.14
CA ILE A 32 -20.02 -0.84 0.14
C ILE A 32 -20.68 -0.27 -1.13
N ILE A 33 -19.88 0.33 -2.01
CA ILE A 33 -20.35 0.99 -3.25
C ILE A 33 -19.54 0.53 -4.48
N PRO A 34 -19.52 -0.80 -4.77
CA PRO A 34 -18.66 -1.37 -5.79
C PRO A 34 -18.95 -0.86 -7.21
N ASN A 35 -20.22 -0.59 -7.53
CA ASN A 35 -20.62 -0.15 -8.87
C ASN A 35 -20.20 1.30 -9.14
N GLU A 36 -20.33 2.14 -8.12
CA GLU A 36 -19.95 3.55 -8.12
C GLU A 36 -18.44 3.68 -8.25
N MET A 37 -17.68 2.87 -7.49
CA MET A 37 -16.21 2.82 -7.64
C MET A 37 -15.80 2.43 -9.05
N ARG A 38 -16.42 1.39 -9.60
CA ARG A 38 -16.13 0.96 -10.98
C ARG A 38 -16.45 2.05 -12.00
N SER A 39 -17.57 2.76 -11.84
CA SER A 39 -17.93 3.87 -12.70
C SER A 39 -16.94 5.04 -12.58
N LEU A 40 -16.63 5.46 -11.35
CA LEU A 40 -15.74 6.59 -11.05
C LEU A 40 -14.35 6.40 -11.67
N PHE A 41 -13.82 5.17 -11.63
CA PHE A 41 -12.50 4.86 -12.17
C PHE A 41 -12.53 4.21 -13.56
N SER A 42 -13.70 4.12 -14.20
CA SER A 42 -13.88 3.47 -15.50
C SER A 42 -13.32 2.04 -15.56
N TRP A 43 -13.44 1.28 -14.46
CA TRP A 43 -12.96 -0.10 -14.39
C TRP A 43 -13.89 -1.06 -15.16
N PRO A 44 -13.33 -2.04 -15.88
CA PRO A 44 -14.12 -3.05 -16.57
C PRO A 44 -14.86 -3.97 -15.57
N GLY A 45 -15.68 -4.89 -16.09
CA GLY A 45 -16.24 -6.03 -15.36
C GLY A 45 -15.26 -6.64 -14.38
N GLN A 46 -15.57 -6.61 -13.08
CA GLN A 46 -14.80 -7.30 -12.04
C GLN A 46 -15.63 -8.45 -11.47
N ASP A 47 -14.99 -9.58 -11.20
CA ASP A 47 -15.58 -10.65 -10.41
C ASP A 47 -15.89 -10.12 -8.99
N PRO A 48 -17.16 -10.18 -8.52
CA PRO A 48 -17.53 -9.58 -7.24
C PRO A 48 -16.76 -10.14 -6.04
N ILE A 49 -16.41 -11.44 -6.06
CA ILE A 49 -15.70 -12.10 -4.97
C ILE A 49 -14.26 -11.58 -4.90
N THR A 50 -13.54 -11.61 -6.02
CA THR A 50 -12.15 -11.13 -6.12
C THR A 50 -12.05 -9.64 -5.81
N PHE A 51 -13.02 -8.86 -6.28
CA PHE A 51 -13.09 -7.42 -6.02
C PHE A 51 -13.35 -7.12 -4.54
N GLY A 52 -14.28 -7.85 -3.91
CA GLY A 52 -14.55 -7.74 -2.48
C GLY A 52 -13.36 -8.15 -1.60
N VAL A 53 -12.63 -9.20 -1.97
CA VAL A 53 -11.38 -9.60 -1.29
C VAL A 53 -10.33 -8.49 -1.39
N THR A 54 -10.15 -7.91 -2.57
CA THR A 54 -9.21 -6.79 -2.78
C THR A 54 -9.57 -5.59 -1.89
N GLY A 55 -10.85 -5.21 -1.86
CA GLY A 55 -11.33 -4.15 -0.98
C GLY A 55 -11.11 -4.46 0.51
N SER A 56 -11.35 -5.70 0.92
CA SER A 56 -11.17 -6.16 2.31
C SER A 56 -9.70 -6.11 2.75
N VAL A 57 -8.76 -6.47 1.87
CA VAL A 57 -7.32 -6.36 2.15
C VAL A 57 -6.90 -4.90 2.30
N TYR A 58 -7.35 -4.01 1.40
CA TYR A 58 -7.04 -2.58 1.51
C TYR A 58 -7.60 -1.96 2.79
N LEU A 59 -8.84 -2.29 3.14
CA LEU A 59 -9.45 -1.85 4.40
C LEU A 59 -8.68 -2.39 5.61
N SER A 60 -8.22 -3.64 5.55
CA SER A 60 -7.39 -4.22 6.62
C SER A 60 -6.06 -3.48 6.80
N PHE A 61 -5.41 -3.04 5.71
CA PHE A 61 -4.22 -2.19 5.81
C PHE A 61 -4.51 -0.86 6.51
N ALA A 62 -5.65 -0.24 6.24
CA ALA A 62 -6.08 0.96 6.93
C ALA A 62 -6.32 0.72 8.42
N LEU A 63 -7.05 -0.34 8.78
CA LEU A 63 -7.31 -0.69 10.19
C LEU A 63 -6.02 -0.96 10.97
N LEU A 64 -5.09 -1.72 10.40
CA LEU A 64 -3.78 -1.94 11.01
C LEU A 64 -2.95 -0.65 11.07
N SER A 65 -3.08 0.25 10.09
CA SER A 65 -2.40 1.55 10.10
C SER A 65 -2.89 2.47 11.22
N ILE A 66 -4.16 2.37 11.64
CA ILE A 66 -4.67 3.07 12.84
C ILE A 66 -3.89 2.62 14.08
N LEU A 67 -3.64 1.32 14.23
CA LEU A 67 -2.80 0.78 15.29
C LEU A 67 -1.34 1.22 15.13
N GLY A 68 -0.88 1.33 13.87
CA GLY A 68 0.42 1.87 13.50
C GLY A 68 0.65 3.29 14.03
N LEU A 69 -0.36 4.16 14.08
CA LEU A 69 -0.20 5.50 14.67
C LEU A 69 0.15 5.47 16.16
N ARG A 70 -0.35 4.47 16.91
CA ARG A 70 -0.07 4.29 18.34
C ARG A 70 1.30 3.65 18.58
N SER A 71 1.72 2.74 17.71
CA SER A 71 3.00 2.05 17.82
C SER A 71 3.74 1.98 16.47
N PRO A 72 4.25 3.12 15.95
CA PRO A 72 4.73 3.20 14.57
C PRO A 72 5.85 2.22 14.24
N LEU A 73 6.84 2.06 15.11
CA LEU A 73 7.95 1.14 14.86
C LEU A 73 7.53 -0.33 14.91
N LYS A 74 6.62 -0.70 15.81
CA LYS A 74 6.17 -2.10 15.95
C LYS A 74 5.39 -2.57 14.74
N LEU A 75 4.66 -1.66 14.08
CA LEU A 75 3.80 -1.96 12.94
C LEU A 75 4.43 -1.57 11.59
N VAL A 76 5.74 -1.31 11.54
CA VAL A 76 6.46 -1.12 10.26
C VAL A 76 6.23 -2.28 9.27
N PRO A 77 6.07 -3.55 9.70
CA PRO A 77 5.73 -4.64 8.79
C PRO A 77 4.49 -4.38 7.92
N VAL A 78 3.53 -3.56 8.37
CA VAL A 78 2.35 -3.18 7.56
C VAL A 78 2.74 -2.29 6.38
N LEU A 79 3.62 -1.32 6.59
CA LEU A 79 4.14 -0.48 5.50
C LEU A 79 5.08 -1.27 4.59
N LEU A 80 5.87 -2.18 5.16
CA LEU A 80 6.72 -3.10 4.38
C LEU A 80 5.87 -4.00 3.48
N LEU A 81 4.75 -4.51 3.99
CA LEU A 81 3.79 -5.29 3.21
C LEU A 81 3.19 -4.47 2.07
N GLN A 82 2.87 -3.19 2.30
CA GLN A 82 2.41 -2.31 1.22
C GLN A 82 3.46 -2.09 0.15
N LEU A 83 4.69 -1.79 0.54
CA LEU A 83 5.81 -1.61 -0.37
C LEU A 83 6.03 -2.88 -1.20
N SER A 84 6.05 -4.05 -0.56
CA SER A 84 6.28 -5.32 -1.24
C SER A 84 5.14 -5.66 -2.19
N TYR A 85 3.88 -5.59 -1.74
CA TYR A 85 2.70 -5.82 -2.55
C TYR A 85 2.68 -4.94 -3.80
N LYS A 86 2.88 -3.62 -3.65
CA LYS A 86 2.84 -2.68 -4.77
C LYS A 86 3.99 -2.90 -5.74
N SER A 87 5.17 -3.26 -5.23
CA SER A 87 6.33 -3.61 -6.07
C SER A 87 6.08 -4.89 -6.87
N VAL A 88 5.54 -5.93 -6.23
CA VAL A 88 5.16 -7.19 -6.88
C VAL A 88 4.07 -6.95 -7.92
N TRP A 89 3.05 -6.15 -7.62
CA TRP A 89 2.00 -5.79 -8.57
C TRP A 89 2.55 -5.01 -9.77
N PHE A 90 3.43 -4.04 -9.54
CA PHE A 90 4.04 -3.27 -10.63
C PHE A 90 4.87 -4.17 -11.55
N ILE A 91 5.72 -5.03 -10.99
CA ILE A 91 6.58 -5.93 -11.78
C ILE A 91 5.78 -7.04 -12.45
N GLY A 92 4.83 -7.65 -11.74
CA GLY A 92 4.08 -8.81 -12.22
C GLY A 92 2.90 -8.48 -13.14
N VAL A 93 2.36 -7.26 -13.05
CA VAL A 93 1.15 -6.87 -13.80
C VAL A 93 1.42 -5.69 -14.73
N VAL A 94 1.92 -4.57 -14.21
CA VAL A 94 2.08 -3.33 -14.98
C VAL A 94 3.17 -3.47 -16.03
N LEU A 95 4.35 -3.96 -15.64
CA LEU A 95 5.50 -4.08 -16.54
C LEU A 95 5.20 -4.96 -17.77
N PRO A 96 4.62 -6.18 -17.65
CA PRO A 96 4.23 -6.98 -18.81
C PRO A 96 3.23 -6.27 -19.73
N LEU A 97 2.23 -5.58 -19.16
CA LEU A 97 1.22 -4.85 -19.94
C LEU A 97 1.82 -3.67 -20.71
N LEU A 98 2.78 -2.97 -20.11
CA LEU A 98 3.53 -1.89 -20.76
C LEU A 98 4.40 -2.41 -21.90
N VAL A 99 5.17 -3.49 -21.66
CA VAL A 99 6.02 -4.13 -22.68
C VAL A 99 5.18 -4.64 -23.86
N ALA A 100 3.99 -5.16 -23.59
CA ALA A 100 3.07 -5.61 -24.63
C ALA A 100 2.36 -4.47 -25.38
N GLY A 101 2.51 -3.21 -24.96
CA GLY A 101 1.80 -2.06 -25.53
C GLY A 101 0.29 -2.09 -25.27
N LYS A 102 -0.17 -2.83 -24.26
CA LYS A 102 -1.59 -3.08 -23.95
C LYS A 102 -2.02 -2.47 -22.61
N PHE A 103 -1.28 -1.48 -22.10
CA PHE A 103 -1.61 -0.88 -20.82
C PHE A 103 -2.84 0.03 -20.94
N PRO A 104 -3.93 -0.25 -20.20
CA PRO A 104 -5.17 0.49 -20.35
C PRO A 104 -5.10 1.88 -19.70
N MET A 105 -5.77 2.86 -20.31
CA MET A 105 -5.78 4.26 -19.82
C MET A 105 -6.34 4.40 -18.41
N TYR A 106 -7.38 3.64 -18.04
CA TYR A 106 -7.96 3.68 -16.68
C TYR A 106 -6.95 3.25 -15.59
N GLY A 107 -5.91 2.49 -15.97
CA GLY A 107 -4.88 2.00 -15.06
C GLY A 107 -3.83 3.06 -14.70
N ILE A 108 -3.72 4.15 -15.45
CA ILE A 108 -2.67 5.17 -15.23
C ILE A 108 -2.80 5.81 -13.85
N LEU A 109 -4.02 6.20 -13.45
CA LEU A 109 -4.25 6.81 -12.15
C LEU A 109 -3.87 5.86 -11.00
N HIS A 110 -4.14 4.56 -11.15
CA HIS A 110 -3.74 3.54 -10.17
C HIS A 110 -2.24 3.45 -10.02
N VAL A 111 -1.52 3.41 -11.14
CA VAL A 111 -0.05 3.37 -11.15
C VAL A 111 0.53 4.60 -10.48
N VAL A 112 0.01 5.80 -10.78
CA VAL A 112 0.48 7.04 -10.17
C VAL A 112 0.27 7.02 -8.66
N ILE A 113 -0.93 6.67 -8.19
CA ILE A 113 -1.22 6.55 -6.76
C ILE A 113 -0.25 5.54 -6.11
N PHE A 114 -0.10 4.35 -6.69
CA PHE A 114 0.78 3.32 -6.12
C PHE A 114 2.26 3.72 -6.12
N ALA A 115 2.71 4.46 -7.13
CA ALA A 115 4.07 5.01 -7.16
C ALA A 115 4.30 5.97 -5.99
N THR A 116 3.32 6.81 -5.64
CA THR A 116 3.45 7.68 -4.45
C THR A 116 3.59 6.89 -3.15
N TYR A 117 2.90 5.76 -3.01
CA TYR A 117 3.06 4.86 -1.87
C TYR A 117 4.44 4.22 -1.83
N ILE A 118 4.92 3.68 -2.96
CA ILE A 118 6.25 3.07 -3.05
C ILE A 118 7.32 4.07 -2.63
N ILE A 119 7.29 5.28 -3.19
CA ILE A 119 8.25 6.34 -2.87
C ILE A 119 8.14 6.75 -1.39
N GLY A 120 6.91 6.96 -0.91
CA GLY A 120 6.66 7.32 0.48
C GLY A 120 7.16 6.26 1.47
N ASP A 121 6.89 4.98 1.21
CA ASP A 121 7.33 3.85 2.03
C ASP A 121 8.86 3.72 2.02
N LEU A 122 9.51 3.86 0.85
CA LEU A 122 10.98 3.87 0.75
C LEU A 122 11.63 4.99 1.58
N ILE A 123 10.96 6.15 1.70
CA ILE A 123 11.42 7.27 2.51
C ILE A 123 11.13 7.05 4.01
N ALA A 124 9.96 6.50 4.32
CA ALA A 124 9.44 6.39 5.68
C ALA A 124 9.99 5.20 6.47
N ILE A 125 10.17 4.05 5.81
CA ILE A 125 10.56 2.79 6.46
C ILE A 125 12.02 2.88 6.94
N PRO A 126 12.28 2.72 8.25
CA PRO A 126 13.64 2.64 8.75
C PRO A 126 14.23 1.25 8.47
N PHE A 127 14.69 0.99 7.25
CA PHE A 127 15.17 -0.35 6.84
C PHE A 127 16.25 -0.93 7.74
N SER A 128 17.14 -0.10 8.28
CA SER A 128 18.15 -0.55 9.24
C SER A 128 17.56 -1.09 10.54
N TYR A 129 16.38 -0.60 10.95
CA TYR A 129 15.63 -1.14 12.09
C TYR A 129 14.92 -2.45 11.72
N VAL A 130 14.28 -2.49 10.55
CA VAL A 130 13.53 -3.65 10.05
C VAL A 130 14.43 -4.87 9.86
N PHE A 131 15.61 -4.67 9.28
CA PHE A 131 16.58 -5.74 9.01
C PHE A 131 17.70 -5.80 10.05
N ALA A 132 17.55 -5.13 11.19
CA ALA A 132 18.46 -5.32 12.30
C ALA A 132 18.36 -6.77 12.76
N ARG A 133 19.51 -7.45 12.85
CA ARG A 133 19.59 -8.79 13.44
C ARG A 133 19.00 -8.72 14.85
N GLN A 134 17.96 -9.51 15.12
CA GLN A 134 17.62 -9.83 16.50
C GLN A 134 18.81 -10.63 17.04
N VAL A 135 19.62 -10.01 17.89
CA VAL A 135 20.60 -10.75 18.67
C VAL A 135 19.75 -11.50 19.69
N ASP A 136 19.60 -12.80 19.46
CA ASP A 136 18.90 -13.71 20.37
C ASP A 136 19.40 -13.46 21.80
N ARG A 137 18.46 -13.24 22.71
CA ARG A 137 18.71 -13.19 24.16
C ARG A 137 18.56 -14.56 24.76
#